data_AF-A0A1H0FTQ4-F1
#
_entry.id   AF-A0A1H0FTQ4-F1
#
_cell.length_a   1.000
_cell.length_b   1.000
_cell.length_c   1.000
_cell.angle_alpha   90.00
_cell.angle_beta   90.00
_cell.angle_gamma   90.00
#
_symmetry.space_group_name_H-M   'P 1'
#
loop_
_entity.id
_entity.type
_entity.pdbx_description
1 polymer ?
#
loop_
_entity_poly.entity_id
_entity_poly.type
_entity_poly.pdbx_seq_one_letter_code
_entity_poly.pdbx_strand_id
1 'polypeptide(L)'
;MNRVLSNISVKMGLTLVLVIFSLLIIIIAFLGYRAGEEGSTSLQQFDLTGDRTLALSRSQRSIAYAQLFYVSSFEEAEKGNDRSAQEYLSQAQTAQQVAQDYFAEFQATSPESALAETVMANYESLVQQGLIPLEESLETDDEVEFNNARDVASDPGFIE
;
A
#
# COMPACT_ATOMS: atom_id res chain seq x y z
N MET A 1 -7.50 9.92 78.09
CA MET A 1 -7.55 8.79 77.13
C MET A 1 -7.83 9.19 75.65
N ASN A 2 -7.72 10.47 75.25
CA ASN A 2 -8.01 10.89 73.86
C ASN A 2 -6.85 10.82 72.85
N ARG A 3 -5.59 10.67 73.30
CA ARG A 3 -4.42 10.68 72.39
C ARG A 3 -4.12 9.33 71.74
N VAL A 4 -4.47 8.21 72.40
CA VAL A 4 -4.20 6.85 71.89
C VAL A 4 -5.21 6.46 70.81
N LEU A 5 -6.49 6.83 70.98
CA LEU A 5 -7.55 6.61 69.99
C LEU A 5 -7.36 7.48 68.72
N SER A 6 -6.92 8.73 68.88
CA SER A 6 -6.62 9.62 67.74
C SER A 6 -5.43 9.14 66.92
N ASN A 7 -4.35 8.67 67.56
CA ASN A 7 -3.19 8.14 66.84
C ASN A 7 -3.48 6.82 66.09
N ILE A 8 -4.39 5.98 66.59
CA ILE A 8 -4.82 4.76 65.89
C ILE A 8 -5.72 5.10 64.70
N SER A 9 -6.65 6.06 64.85
CA SER A 9 -7.51 6.54 63.76
C SER A 9 -6.73 7.23 62.65
N VAL A 10 -5.75 8.08 63.00
CA VAL A 10 -4.86 8.75 62.04
C VAL A 10 -3.94 7.74 61.34
N LYS A 11 -3.37 6.77 62.07
CA LYS A 11 -2.54 5.70 61.47
C LYS A 11 -3.35 4.76 60.57
N MET A 12 -4.57 4.40 60.95
CA MET A 12 -5.47 3.60 60.12
C MET A 12 -5.88 4.34 58.85
N GLY A 13 -6.21 5.64 58.95
CA GLY A 13 -6.50 6.48 57.78
C GLY A 13 -5.29 6.64 56.86
N LEU A 14 -4.09 6.84 57.43
CA LEU A 14 -2.86 6.94 56.66
C LEU A 14 -2.53 5.64 55.92
N THR A 15 -2.64 4.48 56.58
CA THR A 15 -2.43 3.17 55.94
C THR A 15 -3.46 2.91 54.85
N LEU A 16 -4.73 3.28 55.08
CA LEU A 16 -5.80 3.15 54.08
C LEU A 16 -5.50 3.97 52.81
N VAL A 17 -5.10 5.22 52.98
CA VAL A 17 -4.71 6.11 51.87
C VAL A 17 -3.52 5.51 51.11
N LEU A 18 -2.50 5.01 51.82
CA LEU A 18 -1.30 4.44 51.21
C LEU A 18 -1.61 3.18 50.38
N VAL A 19 -2.51 2.31 50.89
CA VAL A 19 -3.00 1.13 50.16
C VAL A 19 -3.74 1.55 48.90
N ILE A 20 -4.65 2.53 48.99
CA ILE A 20 -5.41 3.04 47.83
C ILE A 20 -4.44 3.62 46.79
N PHE A 21 -3.48 4.44 47.19
CA PHE A 21 -2.49 5.02 46.27
C PHE A 21 -1.62 3.94 45.61
N SER A 22 -1.19 2.93 46.37
CA SER A 22 -0.42 1.81 45.81
C SER A 22 -1.22 1.05 44.76
N LEU A 23 -2.50 0.84 45.00
CA LEU A 23 -3.42 0.17 44.08
C LEU A 23 -3.64 1.01 42.80
N LEU A 24 -3.77 2.34 42.94
CA LEU A 24 -3.85 3.26 41.81
C LEU A 24 -2.57 3.26 40.96
N ILE A 25 -1.38 3.21 41.58
CA ILE A 25 -0.11 3.14 40.86
C ILE A 25 -0.02 1.86 40.02
N ILE A 26 -0.46 0.71 40.56
CA ILE A 26 -0.48 -0.56 39.82
C ILE A 26 -1.44 -0.48 38.63
N ILE A 27 -2.63 0.09 38.81
CA ILE A 27 -3.61 0.27 37.73
C ILE A 27 -3.05 1.17 36.63
N ILE A 28 -2.45 2.31 36.98
CA ILE A 28 -1.87 3.24 36.01
C ILE A 28 -0.69 2.60 35.27
N ALA A 29 0.18 1.86 35.99
CA ALA A 29 1.28 1.14 35.36
C ALA A 29 0.79 0.06 34.40
N PHE A 30 -0.28 -0.67 34.75
CA PHE A 30 -0.88 -1.68 33.89
C PHE A 30 -1.54 -1.06 32.65
N LEU A 31 -2.27 0.04 32.81
CA LEU A 31 -2.86 0.79 31.69
C LEU A 31 -1.79 1.41 30.79
N GLY A 32 -0.71 1.94 31.37
CA GLY A 32 0.43 2.47 30.62
C GLY A 32 1.22 1.39 29.87
N TYR A 33 1.36 0.21 30.46
CA TYR A 33 1.96 -0.96 29.82
C TYR A 33 1.11 -1.44 28.63
N ARG A 34 -0.21 -1.60 28.82
CA ARG A 34 -1.17 -1.93 27.76
C ARG A 34 -1.18 -0.89 26.64
N ALA A 35 -1.27 0.39 26.98
CA ALA A 35 -1.25 1.48 26.01
C ALA A 35 0.10 1.61 25.28
N GLY A 36 1.21 1.26 25.92
CA GLY A 36 2.54 1.23 25.31
C GLY A 36 2.69 0.10 24.29
N GLU A 37 2.23 -1.11 24.61
CA GLU A 37 2.28 -2.29 23.74
C GLU A 37 1.28 -2.20 22.58
N GLU A 38 0.08 -1.66 22.83
CA GLU A 38 -0.94 -1.39 21.81
C GLU A 38 -0.56 -0.18 20.93
N GLY A 39 0.10 0.83 21.49
CA GLY A 39 0.58 2.02 20.77
C GLY A 39 1.77 1.73 19.85
N SER A 40 2.75 0.94 20.29
CA SER A 40 3.88 0.54 19.43
C SER A 40 3.43 -0.37 18.28
N THR A 41 2.48 -1.26 18.54
CA THR A 41 1.91 -2.15 17.53
C THR A 41 1.07 -1.37 16.50
N SER A 42 0.32 -0.36 16.95
CA SER A 42 -0.48 0.50 16.09
C SER A 42 0.37 1.40 15.19
N LEU A 43 1.50 1.93 15.69
CA LEU A 43 2.46 2.70 14.89
C LEU A 43 3.12 1.85 13.81
N GLN A 44 3.51 0.61 14.15
CA GLN A 44 4.14 -0.30 13.19
C GLN A 44 3.18 -0.75 12.08
N GLN A 45 1.90 -0.98 12.42
CA GLN A 45 0.86 -1.26 11.42
C GLN A 45 0.50 -0.03 10.56
N PHE A 46 0.57 1.17 11.12
CA PHE A 46 0.32 2.42 10.39
C PHE A 46 1.43 2.70 9.38
N ASP A 47 2.71 2.55 9.76
CA ASP A 47 3.85 2.70 8.85
C ASP A 47 3.76 1.68 7.69
N LEU A 48 3.45 0.42 7.99
CA LEU A 48 3.24 -0.62 6.95
C LEU A 48 2.07 -0.28 6.01
N THR A 49 1.00 0.32 6.53
CA THR A 49 -0.16 0.72 5.71
C THR A 49 0.17 1.94 4.82
N GLY A 50 0.96 2.88 5.35
CA GLY A 50 1.48 4.02 4.58
C GLY A 50 2.36 3.58 3.42
N ASP A 51 3.33 2.71 3.69
CA ASP A 51 4.25 2.19 2.69
C ASP A 51 3.52 1.37 1.60
N ARG A 52 2.55 0.53 1.99
CA ARG A 52 1.67 -0.21 1.06
C ARG A 52 0.93 0.71 0.10
N THR A 53 0.27 1.73 0.64
CA THR A 53 -0.57 2.64 -0.14
C THR A 53 0.30 3.46 -1.10
N LEU A 54 1.47 3.88 -0.64
CA LEU A 54 2.43 4.62 -1.45
C LEU A 54 2.98 3.76 -2.59
N ALA A 55 3.43 2.54 -2.31
CA ALA A 55 3.93 1.60 -3.32
C ALA A 55 2.87 1.32 -4.39
N LEU A 56 1.63 1.01 -3.98
CA LEU A 56 0.52 0.76 -4.90
C LEU A 56 0.22 2.00 -5.76
N SER A 57 0.16 3.19 -5.17
CA SER A 57 -0.11 4.43 -5.92
C SER A 57 0.98 4.77 -6.95
N ARG A 58 2.25 4.44 -6.64
CA ARG A 58 3.38 4.63 -7.55
C ARG A 58 3.36 3.60 -8.68
N SER A 59 2.99 2.36 -8.37
CA SER A 59 2.80 1.31 -9.36
C SER A 59 1.68 1.67 -10.35
N GLN A 60 0.49 2.04 -9.86
CA GLN A 60 -0.63 2.45 -10.71
C GLN A 60 -0.29 3.63 -11.63
N ARG A 61 0.41 4.65 -11.09
CA ARG A 61 0.87 5.78 -11.90
C ARG A 61 1.83 5.34 -13.01
N SER A 62 2.73 4.42 -12.71
CA SER A 62 3.72 3.93 -13.66
C SER A 62 3.06 3.07 -14.75
N ILE A 63 2.01 2.31 -14.43
CA ILE A 63 1.16 1.64 -15.43
C ILE A 63 0.51 2.66 -16.37
N ALA A 64 -0.08 3.73 -15.83
CA ALA A 64 -0.71 4.75 -16.65
C ALA A 64 0.30 5.42 -17.61
N TYR A 65 1.55 5.60 -17.18
CA TYR A 65 2.62 6.05 -18.08
C TYR A 65 2.97 5.00 -19.14
N ALA A 66 3.06 3.72 -18.78
CA ALA A 66 3.31 2.65 -19.74
C ALA A 66 2.24 2.62 -20.84
N GLN A 67 0.96 2.61 -20.46
CA GLN A 67 -0.16 2.66 -21.41
C GLN A 67 -0.12 3.88 -22.32
N LEU A 68 0.13 5.07 -21.75
CA LEU A 68 0.26 6.31 -22.52
C LEU A 68 1.38 6.22 -23.56
N PHE A 69 2.54 5.69 -23.16
CA PHE A 69 3.69 5.57 -24.05
C PHE A 69 3.51 4.49 -25.11
N TYR A 70 2.84 3.37 -24.80
CA TYR A 70 2.47 2.37 -25.82
C TYR A 70 1.54 2.97 -26.88
N VAL A 71 0.51 3.72 -26.47
CA VAL A 71 -0.38 4.44 -27.42
C VAL A 71 0.39 5.48 -28.22
N SER A 72 1.28 6.24 -27.58
CA SER A 72 2.12 7.24 -28.27
C SER A 72 3.06 6.58 -29.28
N SER A 73 3.61 5.40 -28.97
CA SER A 73 4.43 4.62 -29.87
C SER A 73 3.64 4.20 -31.12
N PHE A 74 2.45 3.65 -30.92
CA PHE A 74 1.55 3.26 -32.00
C PHE A 74 1.21 4.45 -32.91
N GLU A 75 0.78 5.58 -32.34
CA GLU A 75 0.42 6.77 -33.12
C GLU A 75 1.60 7.32 -33.93
N GLU A 76 2.82 7.29 -33.39
CA GLU A 76 4.00 7.73 -34.13
C GLU A 76 4.40 6.74 -35.23
N ALA A 77 4.21 5.44 -35.02
CA ALA A 77 4.40 4.43 -36.05
C ALA A 77 3.42 4.62 -37.21
N GLU A 78 2.13 4.87 -36.94
CA GLU A 78 1.13 5.17 -37.97
C GLU A 78 1.45 6.45 -38.76
N LYS A 79 2.12 7.42 -38.14
CA LYS A 79 2.60 8.65 -38.80
C LYS A 79 3.87 8.43 -39.63
N GLY A 80 4.48 7.24 -39.58
CA GLY A 80 5.76 6.91 -40.21
C GLY A 80 6.98 7.49 -39.49
N ASN A 81 6.84 7.86 -38.21
CA ASN A 81 7.89 8.41 -37.38
C ASN A 81 8.59 7.31 -36.56
N ASP A 82 9.23 6.35 -37.23
CA ASP A 82 9.82 5.14 -36.61
C ASP A 82 10.73 5.44 -35.42
N ARG A 83 11.51 6.53 -35.51
CA ARG A 83 12.39 6.96 -34.42
C ARG A 83 11.61 7.32 -33.16
N SER A 84 10.58 8.14 -33.29
CA SER A 84 9.74 8.56 -32.17
C SER A 84 8.95 7.39 -31.61
N ALA A 85 8.47 6.49 -32.49
CA ALA A 85 7.80 5.26 -32.08
C ALA A 85 8.71 4.41 -31.17
N GLN A 86 9.94 4.13 -31.61
CA GLN A 86 10.91 3.37 -30.81
C GLN A 86 11.29 4.08 -29.49
N GLU A 87 11.42 5.41 -29.50
CA GLU A 87 11.69 6.19 -28.29
C GLU A 87 10.52 6.09 -27.28
N TYR A 88 9.27 6.08 -27.73
CA TYR A 88 8.12 5.88 -26.86
C TYR A 88 7.96 4.43 -26.40
N LEU A 89 8.22 3.44 -27.26
CA LEU A 89 8.22 2.02 -26.88
C LEU A 89 9.20 1.76 -25.73
N SER A 90 10.43 2.29 -25.82
CA SER A 90 11.43 2.15 -24.75
C SER A 90 11.01 2.82 -23.44
N GLN A 91 10.34 3.97 -23.51
CA GLN A 91 9.77 4.66 -22.34
C GLN A 91 8.62 3.85 -21.72
N ALA A 92 7.78 3.21 -22.54
CA ALA A 92 6.70 2.35 -22.08
C ALA A 92 7.24 1.15 -21.30
N GLN A 93 8.23 0.44 -21.87
CA GLN A 93 8.90 -0.70 -21.23
C GLN A 93 9.55 -0.30 -19.90
N THR A 94 10.21 0.86 -19.86
CA THR A 94 10.80 1.38 -18.62
C THR A 94 9.72 1.66 -17.57
N ALA A 95 8.62 2.30 -17.95
CA ALA A 95 7.51 2.58 -17.03
C ALA A 95 6.83 1.30 -16.53
N GLN A 96 6.67 0.30 -17.39
CA GLN A 96 6.16 -1.03 -17.05
C GLN A 96 7.06 -1.73 -16.03
N GLN A 97 8.38 -1.70 -16.20
CA GLN A 97 9.32 -2.26 -15.23
C GLN A 97 9.22 -1.54 -13.87
N VAL A 98 9.20 -0.20 -13.88
CA VAL A 98 9.06 0.59 -12.65
C VAL A 98 7.73 0.30 -11.93
N ALA A 99 6.65 0.07 -12.69
CA ALA A 99 5.38 -0.34 -12.11
C ALA A 99 5.47 -1.68 -11.38
N GLN A 100 6.15 -2.67 -11.99
CA GLN A 100 6.37 -3.99 -11.42
C GLN A 100 7.24 -3.94 -10.16
N ASP A 101 8.28 -3.11 -10.16
CA ASP A 101 9.16 -2.94 -9.00
C ASP A 101 8.39 -2.39 -7.79
N TYR A 102 7.59 -1.33 -7.98
CA TYR A 102 6.72 -0.80 -6.91
C TYR A 102 5.62 -1.79 -6.50
N PHE A 103 5.12 -2.61 -7.43
CA PHE A 103 4.15 -3.63 -7.08
C PHE A 103 4.77 -4.77 -6.25
N ALA A 104 6.03 -5.12 -6.52
CA ALA A 104 6.79 -6.06 -5.71
C ALA A 104 7.05 -5.50 -4.29
N GLU A 105 7.32 -4.20 -4.15
CA GLU A 105 7.38 -3.54 -2.84
C GLU A 105 6.06 -3.67 -2.07
N PHE A 106 4.91 -3.48 -2.73
CA PHE A 106 3.60 -3.70 -2.13
C PHE A 106 3.45 -5.16 -1.65
N GLN A 107 3.78 -6.15 -2.49
CA GLN A 107 3.70 -7.57 -2.14
C GLN A 107 4.64 -7.97 -0.98
N ALA A 108 5.84 -7.38 -0.93
CA ALA A 108 6.83 -7.65 0.12
C ALA A 108 6.33 -7.25 1.52
N THR A 109 5.34 -6.36 1.61
CA THR A 109 4.69 -6.02 2.88
C THR A 109 3.72 -7.11 3.38
N SER A 110 3.48 -8.18 2.61
CA SER A 110 2.54 -9.26 2.89
C SER A 110 1.16 -8.74 3.35
N PRO A 111 0.42 -8.04 2.47
CA PRO A 111 -0.86 -7.47 2.83
C PRO A 111 -1.93 -8.56 3.00
N GLU A 112 -2.33 -8.83 4.24
CA GLU A 112 -3.38 -9.81 4.57
C GLU A 112 -4.77 -9.15 4.53
N SER A 113 -5.39 -9.10 3.34
CA SER A 113 -6.81 -8.73 3.21
C SER A 113 -7.41 -9.22 1.88
N ALA A 114 -8.71 -9.49 1.86
CA ALA A 114 -9.43 -9.81 0.62
C ALA A 114 -9.27 -8.70 -0.44
N LEU A 115 -9.18 -7.44 -0.02
CA LEU A 115 -8.90 -6.32 -0.91
C LEU A 115 -7.52 -6.43 -1.55
N ALA A 116 -6.50 -6.81 -0.78
CA ALA A 116 -5.15 -6.99 -1.31
C ALA A 116 -5.07 -8.15 -2.29
N GLU A 117 -5.79 -9.26 -2.03
CA GLU A 117 -5.93 -10.37 -2.97
C GLU A 117 -6.58 -9.93 -4.29
N THR A 118 -7.66 -9.16 -4.23
CA THR A 118 -8.29 -8.56 -5.42
C THR A 118 -7.34 -7.64 -6.17
N VAL A 119 -6.63 -6.75 -5.48
CA VAL A 119 -5.64 -5.87 -6.10
C VAL A 119 -4.52 -6.66 -6.78
N MET A 120 -4.04 -7.75 -6.17
CA MET A 120 -3.04 -8.63 -6.77
C MET A 120 -3.56 -9.33 -8.02
N ALA A 121 -4.77 -9.90 -7.97
CA ALA A 121 -5.38 -10.54 -9.12
C ALA A 121 -5.64 -9.56 -10.27
N ASN A 122 -6.16 -8.37 -9.97
CA ASN A 122 -6.44 -7.34 -10.97
C ASN A 122 -5.15 -6.82 -11.62
N TYR A 123 -4.09 -6.60 -10.82
CA TYR A 123 -2.78 -6.19 -11.34
C TYR A 123 -2.19 -7.24 -12.28
N GLU A 124 -2.18 -8.51 -11.87
CA GLU A 124 -1.67 -9.61 -12.69
C GLU A 124 -2.47 -9.74 -13.99
N SER A 125 -3.80 -9.65 -13.90
CA SER A 125 -4.69 -9.68 -15.06
C SER A 125 -4.42 -8.52 -16.02
N LEU A 126 -4.23 -7.30 -15.53
CA LEU A 126 -3.90 -6.12 -16.34
C LEU A 126 -2.56 -6.27 -17.06
N VAL A 127 -1.54 -6.82 -16.39
CA VAL A 127 -0.23 -7.07 -17.01
C VAL A 127 -0.35 -8.13 -18.10
N GLN A 128 -0.98 -9.26 -17.80
CA GLN A 128 -1.07 -10.42 -18.71
C GLN A 128 -1.99 -10.20 -19.90
N GLN A 129 -3.11 -9.50 -19.70
CA GLN A 129 -4.15 -9.35 -20.72
C GLN A 129 -4.14 -7.97 -21.40
N GLY A 130 -3.45 -6.99 -20.82
CA GLY A 130 -3.37 -5.63 -21.34
C GLY A 130 -1.97 -5.25 -21.78
N LEU A 131 -1.04 -5.12 -20.82
CA LEU A 131 0.28 -4.55 -21.09
C LEU A 131 1.18 -5.44 -21.96
N ILE A 132 1.24 -6.74 -21.68
CA ILE A 132 2.05 -7.68 -22.48
C ILE A 132 1.55 -7.74 -23.94
N PRO A 133 0.25 -7.92 -24.20
CA PRO A 133 -0.25 -7.89 -25.58
C PRO A 133 -0.05 -6.53 -26.29
N LEU A 134 -0.12 -5.41 -25.58
CA LEU A 134 0.23 -4.08 -26.14
C LEU A 134 1.70 -3.99 -26.57
N GLU A 135 2.60 -4.55 -25.76
CA GLU A 135 4.03 -4.61 -26.09
C GLU A 135 4.28 -5.51 -27.31
N GLU A 136 3.77 -6.74 -27.28
CA GLU A 136 3.97 -7.72 -28.35
C GLU A 136 3.39 -7.26 -29.70
N SER A 137 2.22 -6.60 -29.68
CA SER A 137 1.59 -6.05 -30.90
C SER A 137 2.42 -4.93 -31.52
N LEU A 138 3.08 -4.09 -30.72
CA LEU A 138 3.99 -3.06 -31.22
C LEU A 138 5.30 -3.65 -31.77
N GLU A 139 5.80 -4.74 -31.19
CA GLU A 139 6.98 -5.44 -31.70
C GLU A 139 6.71 -6.17 -33.02
N THR A 140 5.47 -6.59 -33.24
CA THR A 140 5.03 -7.36 -34.42
C THR A 140 4.32 -6.52 -35.48
N ASP A 141 4.11 -5.22 -35.22
CA ASP A 141 3.35 -4.31 -36.09
C ASP A 141 1.90 -4.78 -36.33
N ASP A 142 1.29 -5.45 -35.33
CA ASP A 142 -0.08 -5.97 -35.39
C ASP A 142 -1.08 -4.97 -34.81
N GLU A 143 -1.54 -4.05 -35.67
CA GLU A 143 -2.51 -3.02 -35.32
C GLU A 143 -3.84 -3.56 -34.77
N VAL A 144 -4.30 -4.72 -35.24
CA VAL A 144 -5.58 -5.29 -34.80
C VAL A 144 -5.44 -5.78 -33.37
N GLU A 145 -4.35 -6.49 -33.08
CA GLU A 145 -4.04 -6.95 -31.73
C GLU A 145 -3.78 -5.77 -30.78
N PHE A 146 -3.11 -4.73 -31.26
CA PHE A 146 -2.87 -3.51 -30.47
C PHE A 146 -4.19 -2.85 -30.02
N ASN A 147 -5.14 -2.69 -30.94
CA ASN A 147 -6.44 -2.08 -30.61
C ASN A 147 -7.25 -2.96 -29.64
N ASN A 148 -7.25 -4.28 -29.80
CA ASN A 148 -7.91 -5.20 -28.87
C ASN A 148 -7.29 -5.13 -27.46
N ALA A 149 -5.96 -5.18 -27.38
CA ALA A 149 -5.22 -5.10 -26.12
C ALA A 149 -5.42 -3.76 -25.42
N ARG A 150 -5.47 -2.65 -26.17
CA ARG A 150 -5.77 -1.31 -25.64
C ARG A 150 -7.13 -1.26 -24.99
N ASP A 151 -8.15 -1.82 -25.63
CA ASP A 151 -9.52 -1.80 -25.12
C ASP A 151 -9.63 -2.59 -23.81
N VAL A 152 -8.93 -3.72 -23.70
CA VAL A 152 -8.81 -4.49 -22.44
C VAL A 152 -8.07 -3.70 -21.37
N ALA A 153 -6.93 -3.07 -21.71
CA ALA A 153 -6.13 -2.29 -20.78
C ALA A 153 -6.82 -1.00 -20.30
N SER A 154 -7.82 -0.52 -21.04
CA SER A 154 -8.60 0.70 -20.75
C SER A 154 -9.92 0.42 -20.03
N ASP A 155 -10.27 -0.86 -19.82
CA ASP A 155 -11.51 -1.24 -19.13
C ASP A 155 -11.45 -0.83 -17.64
N PRO A 156 -12.40 -0.03 -17.12
CA PRO A 156 -12.47 0.30 -15.71
C PRO A 156 -12.69 -0.90 -14.77
N GLY A 157 -13.05 -2.09 -15.29
CA GLY A 157 -13.17 -3.33 -14.52
C GLY A 157 -11.89 -3.79 -13.81
N PHE A 158 -10.74 -3.16 -14.07
CA PHE A 158 -9.47 -3.39 -13.38
C PHE A 158 -9.21 -2.41 -12.21
N ILE A 159 -10.11 -1.44 -11.98
CA ILE A 159 -9.98 -0.37 -10.97
C ILE A 159 -11.01 -0.50 -9.83
N GLU A 160 -12.03 -1.36 -9.96
CA GLU A 160 -13.01 -1.66 -8.90
C GLU A 160 -12.68 -2.90 -8.06
#